data_AF-A0AAP9HHE2-F1
#
_entry.id   AF-A0AAP9HHE2-F1
#
_cell.length_a   1.000
_cell.length_b   1.000
_cell.length_c   1.000
_cell.angle_alpha   90.00
_cell.angle_beta   90.00
_cell.angle_gamma   90.00
#
_symmetry.space_group_name_H-M   'P 1'
#
loop_
_entity.id
_entity.type
_entity.pdbx_description
1 polymer ?
#
loop_
_entity_poly.entity_id
_entity_poly.type
_entity_poly.pdbx_seq_one_letter_code
_entity_poly.pdbx_strand_id
1 'polypeptide(L)'
;MELKDGVDAHDRPKQTWEDKRVLYYADIGITSTEKYLAQQNKQDVVLRILIRRDMSITQGGNRVRIRGTDYKITRIYETPDNQRMELSLDYVDHI
;
A
#
# COMPACT_ATOMS: atom_id res chain seq x y z
N MET A 1 -1.27 -1.89 -7.75
CA MET A 1 -2.67 -1.83 -8.19
C MET A 1 -3.20 -0.42 -8.11
N GLU A 2 -4.17 -0.09 -8.96
CA GLU A 2 -4.88 1.19 -9.01
C GLU A 2 -6.39 0.93 -8.99
N LEU A 3 -7.12 1.87 -8.40
CA LEU A 3 -8.57 1.81 -8.34
C LEU A 3 -9.16 2.24 -9.68
N LYS A 4 -10.07 1.44 -10.22
CA LYS A 4 -10.79 1.75 -11.44
C LYS A 4 -12.28 1.67 -11.20
N ASP A 5 -12.97 2.72 -11.61
CA ASP A 5 -14.43 2.77 -11.62
C ASP A 5 -14.95 2.04 -12.86
N GLY A 6 -16.00 1.25 -12.66
CA GLY A 6 -16.71 0.54 -13.71
C GLY A 6 -18.17 0.34 -13.35
N VAL A 7 -18.87 -0.39 -14.21
CA VAL A 7 -20.27 -0.77 -14.01
C VAL A 7 -20.40 -2.29 -14.02
N ASP A 8 -21.26 -2.82 -13.15
CA ASP A 8 -21.58 -4.24 -13.13
C ASP A 8 -22.61 -4.62 -14.22
N ALA A 9 -22.98 -5.91 -14.29
CA ALA A 9 -23.96 -6.40 -15.27
C ALA A 9 -25.38 -5.80 -15.13
N HIS A 10 -25.63 -5.07 -14.05
CA HIS A 10 -26.90 -4.42 -13.73
C HIS A 10 -26.75 -2.89 -13.70
N ASP A 11 -25.72 -2.35 -14.36
CA ASP A 11 -25.43 -0.92 -14.46
C ASP A 11 -25.19 -0.22 -13.10
N ARG A 12 -24.76 -0.97 -12.09
CA ARG A 12 -24.42 -0.41 -10.77
C ARG A 12 -22.93 -0.05 -10.74
N PRO A 13 -22.57 1.09 -10.13
CA PRO A 13 -21.17 1.48 -9.99
C PRO A 13 -20.42 0.44 -9.17
N LYS A 14 -19.27 0.00 -9.69
CA LYS A 14 -18.40 -0.98 -9.07
C LYS A 14 -16.97 -0.50 -9.16
N GLN A 15 -16.25 -0.59 -8.05
CA GLN A 15 -14.82 -0.31 -8.03
C GLN A 15 -14.02 -1.60 -8.03
N THR A 16 -13.03 -1.67 -8.91
CA THR A 16 -12.13 -2.83 -9.03
C THR A 16 -10.68 -2.38 -8.96
N TRP A 17 -9.85 -3.20 -8.32
CA TRP A 17 -8.41 -2.99 -8.28
C TRP A 17 -7.77 -3.73 -9.44
N GLU A 18 -7.11 -2.99 -10.32
CA GLU A 18 -6.40 -3.56 -11.47
C GLU A 18 -4.88 -3.48 -11.26
N ASP A 19 -4.16 -4.49 -11.76
CA ASP A 19 -2.70 -4.53 -11.74
C ASP A 19 -2.13 -3.50 -12.72
N LYS A 20 -1.45 -2.48 -12.19
CA LYS A 20 -0.86 -1.40 -12.98
C LYS A 20 0.53 -1.73 -13.51
N ARG A 21 1.40 -2.26 -12.63
CA ARG A 21 2.81 -2.60 -12.94
C ARG A 21 3.46 -3.40 -11.82
N VAL A 22 4.63 -3.97 -12.12
CA VAL A 22 5.53 -4.63 -11.17
C VAL A 22 6.47 -3.62 -10.51
N LEU A 23 6.73 -3.78 -9.20
CA LEU A 23 7.66 -2.97 -8.44
C LEU A 23 8.79 -3.84 -7.88
N TYR A 24 10.02 -3.34 -7.96
CA TYR A 24 11.14 -3.89 -7.20
C TYR A 24 11.17 -3.26 -5.82
N TYR A 25 11.32 -4.08 -4.79
CA TYR A 25 11.29 -3.63 -3.40
C TYR A 25 12.34 -4.35 -2.56
N ALA A 26 12.76 -3.71 -1.48
CA ALA A 26 13.52 -4.32 -0.39
C ALA A 26 12.64 -4.39 0.86
N ASP A 27 12.72 -5.49 1.60
CA ASP A 27 12.06 -5.61 2.90
C ASP A 27 12.92 -4.91 3.97
N ILE A 28 12.31 -4.01 4.74
CA ILE A 28 12.98 -3.27 5.83
C ILE A 28 12.61 -3.87 7.20
N GLY A 29 11.56 -4.68 7.28
CA GLY A 29 10.99 -5.14 8.54
C GLY A 29 10.33 -4.02 9.36
N ILE A 30 9.76 -4.41 10.50
CA ILE A 30 9.09 -3.49 11.44
C ILE A 30 9.64 -3.72 12.84
N THR A 31 10.03 -2.65 13.52
CA THR A 31 10.46 -2.71 14.92
C THR A 31 9.25 -2.74 15.87
N SER A 32 9.43 -3.29 17.07
CA SER A 32 8.36 -3.34 18.09
C SER A 32 7.84 -1.95 18.48
N THR A 33 8.71 -0.95 18.51
CA THR A 33 8.34 0.46 18.81
C THR A 33 7.41 1.02 17.75
N GLU A 34 7.68 0.77 16.48
CA GLU A 34 6.85 1.25 15.37
C GLU A 34 5.49 0.57 15.35
N LYS A 35 5.45 -0.73 15.63
CA LYS A 35 4.19 -1.47 15.78
C LYS A 35 3.33 -0.90 16.91
N TYR A 36 3.96 -0.58 18.04
CA TYR A 36 3.27 0.05 19.18
C TYR A 36 2.71 1.44 18.82
N LEU A 37 3.49 2.28 18.14
CA LEU A 37 3.05 3.61 17.68
C LEU A 37 1.93 3.53 16.62
N ALA A 38 1.99 2.54 15.73
CA ALA A 38 0.92 2.28 14.76
C ALA A 38 -0.39 1.94 15.47
N GLN A 39 -0.34 1.04 16.45
CA GLN A 39 -1.50 0.59 17.21
C GLN A 39 -2.19 1.74 17.98
N GLN A 40 -1.42 2.67 18.56
CA GLN A 40 -1.98 3.88 19.18
C GLN A 40 -2.80 4.72 18.20
N ASN A 41 -2.36 4.77 16.94
CA ASN A 41 -3.06 5.46 15.86
C ASN A 41 -4.19 4.65 15.24
N LYS A 42 -4.57 3.50 15.83
CA LYS A 42 -5.56 2.55 15.32
C LYS A 42 -5.26 2.08 13.89
N GLN A 43 -3.99 2.05 13.52
CA GLN A 43 -3.50 1.51 12.27
C GLN A 43 -2.72 0.24 12.60
N ASP A 44 -2.97 -0.86 11.90
CA ASP A 44 -2.05 -1.99 11.94
C ASP A 44 -1.00 -1.76 10.84
N VAL A 45 0.25 -2.03 11.14
CA VAL A 45 1.33 -1.98 10.13
C VAL A 45 2.02 -3.33 10.22
N VAL A 46 1.87 -4.09 9.15
CA VAL A 46 2.26 -5.51 9.09
C VAL A 46 3.56 -5.69 8.34
N LEU A 47 3.78 -4.86 7.31
CA LEU A 47 4.99 -4.92 6.49
C LEU A 47 5.48 -3.51 6.13
N ARG A 48 6.80 -3.35 6.01
CA ARG A 48 7.42 -2.14 5.47
C ARG A 48 8.38 -2.49 4.37
N ILE A 49 8.23 -1.80 3.24
CA ILE A 49 9.08 -2.01 2.07
C ILE A 49 9.71 -0.71 1.60
N LEU A 50 10.93 -0.80 1.09
CA LEU A 50 11.61 0.29 0.42
C LEU A 50 11.47 0.11 -1.09
N ILE A 51 11.03 1.15 -1.78
CA ILE A 51 11.01 1.17 -3.24
C ILE A 51 11.72 2.42 -3.76
N ARG A 52 12.06 2.43 -5.05
CA ARG A 52 12.51 3.66 -5.71
C ARG A 52 11.37 4.69 -5.68
N ARG A 53 11.71 5.96 -5.45
CA ARG A 53 10.72 7.05 -5.36
C ARG A 53 9.86 7.06 -6.61
N ASP A 54 8.56 7.11 -6.38
CA ASP A 54 7.57 7.13 -7.45
C ASP A 54 6.35 7.96 -7.09
N MET A 55 6.19 9.08 -7.78
CA MET A 55 5.14 10.06 -7.49
C MET A 55 3.74 9.61 -7.94
N SER A 56 3.62 8.51 -8.69
CA SER A 56 2.31 7.98 -9.09
C SER A 56 1.66 7.12 -8.01
N ILE A 57 2.39 6.79 -6.95
CA ILE A 57 1.90 5.97 -5.84
C ILE A 57 1.43 6.91 -4.73
N THR A 58 0.14 6.82 -4.39
CA THR A 58 -0.48 7.62 -3.33
C THR A 58 -1.06 6.74 -2.23
N GLN A 59 -1.21 7.31 -1.05
CA GLN A 59 -1.92 6.68 0.06
C GLN A 59 -3.41 6.55 -0.30
N GLY A 60 -3.99 5.36 -0.15
CA GLY A 60 -5.41 5.09 -0.43
C GLY A 60 -5.79 4.92 -1.91
N GLY A 61 -5.10 5.60 -2.84
CA GLY A 61 -5.32 5.43 -4.29
C GLY A 61 -4.63 4.19 -4.88
N ASN A 62 -3.70 3.58 -4.14
CA ASN A 62 -2.95 2.42 -4.60
C ASN A 62 -2.88 1.31 -3.55
N ARG A 63 -2.71 0.09 -4.05
CA ARG A 63 -2.45 -1.12 -3.27
C ARG A 63 -1.26 -1.88 -3.83
N VAL A 64 -0.60 -2.66 -2.98
CA VAL A 64 0.54 -3.50 -3.38
C VAL A 64 0.16 -4.96 -3.16
N ARG A 65 0.36 -5.79 -4.18
CA ARG A 65 0.21 -7.24 -4.09
C ARG A 65 1.59 -7.88 -3.92
N ILE A 66 1.79 -8.63 -2.85
CA ILE A 66 3.06 -9.33 -2.56
C ILE A 66 2.73 -10.80 -2.31
N ARG A 67 3.30 -11.70 -3.12
CA ARG A 67 3.09 -13.17 -3.01
C ARG A 67 1.60 -13.57 -2.97
N GLY A 68 0.76 -12.86 -3.71
CA GLY A 68 -0.68 -13.14 -3.79
C GLY A 68 -1.54 -12.45 -2.72
N THR A 69 -0.93 -11.79 -1.73
CA THR A 69 -1.65 -11.04 -0.69
C THR A 69 -1.72 -9.57 -1.04
N ASP A 70 -2.90 -8.98 -0.90
CA ASP A 70 -3.15 -7.56 -1.14
C ASP A 70 -2.97 -6.75 0.12
N TYR A 71 -2.18 -5.67 0.00
CA TYR A 71 -1.92 -4.73 1.07
C TYR A 71 -2.38 -3.32 0.68
N LYS A 72 -2.99 -2.63 1.63
CA LYS A 72 -3.26 -1.19 1.54
C LYS A 72 -2.03 -0.42 2.02
N ILE A 73 -1.73 0.69 1.32
CA ILE A 73 -0.66 1.59 1.72
C ILE A 73 -1.21 2.54 2.79
N THR A 74 -0.71 2.41 4.01
CA THR A 74 -1.15 3.23 5.15
C THR A 74 -0.35 4.50 5.29
N ARG A 75 0.95 4.48 4.98
CA ARG A 75 1.84 5.66 5.02
C ARG A 75 2.93 5.56 3.97
N ILE A 76 3.40 6.72 3.52
CA ILE A 76 4.53 6.86 2.62
C ILE A 76 5.52 7.83 3.27
N TYR A 77 6.77 7.41 3.43
CA TYR A 77 7.87 8.28 3.86
C TYR A 77 8.89 8.39 2.74
N GLU A 78 9.24 9.60 2.34
CA GLU A 78 10.33 9.82 1.37
C GLU A 78 11.67 9.82 2.10
N THR A 79 12.68 9.19 1.51
CA THR A 79 14.04 9.26 2.05
C THR A 79 14.61 10.67 1.86
N PRO A 80 15.54 11.13 2.72
CA PRO A 80 16.08 12.50 2.64
C PRO A 80 16.79 12.83 1.32
N ASP A 81 17.28 11.81 0.60
CA ASP A 81 17.91 11.93 -0.72
C ASP A 81 16.89 11.96 -1.88
N ASN A 82 15.60 11.86 -1.59
CA ASN A 82 14.49 11.79 -2.55
C ASN A 82 14.65 10.71 -3.64
N GLN A 83 15.46 9.67 -3.40
CA GLN A 83 15.64 8.59 -4.36
C GLN A 83 14.74 7.40 -4.08
N ARG A 84 14.28 7.26 -2.84
CA ARG A 84 13.49 6.13 -2.37
C ARG A 84 12.30 6.60 -1.56
N MET A 85 11.36 5.69 -1.39
CA MET A 85 10.23 5.88 -0.51
C MET A 85 9.95 4.58 0.23
N GLU A 86 9.61 4.72 1.50
CA GLU A 86 9.19 3.65 2.38
C GLU A 86 7.67 3.59 2.39
N LEU A 87 7.14 2.39 2.15
CA LEU A 87 5.72 2.11 2.21
C LEU A 87 5.42 1.30 3.46
N SER A 88 4.57 1.86 4.33
CA SER A 88 3.93 1.11 5.40
C SER A 88 2.69 0.43 4.86
N LEU A 89 2.63 -0.88 5.05
CA LEU A 89 1.61 -1.76 4.49
C LEU A 89 0.79 -2.40 5.59
N ASP A 90 -0.52 -2.50 5.33
CA ASP A 90 -1.48 -3.19 6.17
C ASP A 90 -2.34 -4.12 5.30
N TYR A 91 -2.97 -5.13 5.89
CA TYR A 91 -3.89 -5.99 5.17
C TYR A 91 -5.08 -5.20 4.62
N VAL A 92 -5.56 -5.63 3.46
CA VAL A 92 -6.87 -5.19 2.99
C VAL A 92 -7.94 -5.88 3.82
N ASP A 93 -8.81 -5.09 4.44
CA ASP A 93 -10.01 -5.62 5.08
C ASP A 93 -10.95 -6.13 3.97
N HIS A 94 -11.10 -7.44 3.87
CA HIS A 94 -12.12 -8.08 3.05
C HIS A 94 -13.40 -8.13 3.88
N ILE A 95 -14.21 -7.07 3.79
CA ILE A 95 -15.58 -7.04 4.32
C ILE A 95 -16.53 -7.62 3.27
#